data_AF-A0A4C1TEK8-F1
#
_entry.id   AF-A0A4C1TEK8-F1
#
_cell.length_a   1.000
_cell.length_b   1.000
_cell.length_c   1.000
_cell.angle_alpha   90.00
_cell.angle_beta   90.00
_cell.angle_gamma   90.00
#
_symmetry.space_group_name_H-M   'P 1'
#
loop_
_entity.id
_entity.type
_entity.pdbx_description
1 polymer ?
#
loop_
_entity_poly.entity_id
_entity_poly.type
_entity_poly.pdbx_seq_one_letter_code
_entity_poly.pdbx_strand_id
1 'polypeptide(L)'
;MTRGEWNKKEELLAEQAAKHLRAYTPLLAAFASTARAEMALLLKVQEYCYENMSFMRAFQKLVLLLYKKNVLSEEVILKWYREPNSVKGKVMFLDQMKKFVEWLQSAEEESDSGDDDD
;
A
#
# COMPACT_ATOMS: atom_id res chain seq x y z
N MET A 1 18.88 24.58 -0.50
CA MET A 1 18.80 23.11 -0.57
C MET A 1 18.55 22.71 -2.02
N THR A 2 19.38 21.82 -2.56
CA THR A 2 19.28 21.33 -3.94
C THR A 2 18.18 20.28 -4.07
N ARG A 3 17.63 20.07 -5.27
CA ARG A 3 16.61 19.05 -5.54
C ARG A 3 17.03 17.63 -5.10
N GLY A 4 18.33 17.33 -5.15
CA GLY A 4 18.90 16.07 -4.67
C GLY A 4 18.85 15.90 -3.15
N GLU A 5 19.06 16.98 -2.39
CA GLU A 5 18.96 16.96 -0.92
C GLU A 5 17.53 16.72 -0.43
N TRP A 6 16.54 17.25 -1.16
CA TRP A 6 15.11 17.00 -0.89
C TRP A 6 14.73 15.54 -1.12
N ASN A 7 15.16 14.94 -2.23
CA ASN A 7 14.90 13.53 -2.52
C ASN A 7 15.51 12.61 -1.44
N LYS A 8 16.74 12.90 -0.99
CA LYS A 8 17.41 12.12 0.07
C LYS A 8 16.68 12.23 1.41
N LYS A 9 16.15 13.41 1.74
CA LYS A 9 15.38 13.63 2.96
C LYS A 9 14.04 12.89 2.94
N GLU A 10 13.32 12.93 1.81
CA GLU A 10 12.06 12.19 1.63
C GLU A 10 12.27 10.68 1.76
N GLU A 11 13.35 10.15 1.20
CA GLU A 11 13.69 8.73 1.28
C GLU A 11 13.97 8.28 2.72
N LEU A 12 14.78 9.03 3.46
CA LEU A 12 15.05 8.76 4.88
C LEU A 12 13.78 8.82 5.74
N LEU A 13 12.87 9.77 5.46
CA LEU A 13 11.58 9.86 6.15
C LEU A 13 10.70 8.64 5.86
N ALA A 14 10.65 8.18 4.62
CA ALA A 14 9.90 6.98 4.24
C ALA A 14 10.45 5.73 4.93
N GLU A 15 11.78 5.58 5.01
CA GLU A 15 12.43 4.47 5.73
C GLU A 15 12.15 4.51 7.22
N GLN A 16 12.22 5.69 7.84
CA GLN A 16 11.92 5.85 9.26
C GLN A 16 10.46 5.53 9.56
N ALA A 17 9.51 5.99 8.73
CA ALA A 17 8.11 5.64 8.87
C ALA A 17 7.87 4.13 8.68
N ALA A 18 8.50 3.50 7.69
CA ALA A 18 8.42 2.06 7.49
C ALA A 18 8.98 1.27 8.69
N LYS A 19 10.07 1.75 9.32
CA LYS A 19 10.63 1.14 10.52
C LYS A 19 9.67 1.22 11.71
N HIS A 20 9.03 2.37 11.94
CA HIS A 20 8.01 2.49 12.99
C HIS A 20 6.79 1.62 12.69
N LEU A 21 6.31 1.64 11.44
CA LEU A 21 5.12 0.88 11.04
C LEU A 21 5.31 -0.64 11.21
N ARG A 22 6.54 -1.15 10.99
CA ARG A 22 6.91 -2.54 11.29
C ARG A 22 6.70 -2.92 12.76
N ALA A 23 7.01 -2.03 13.70
CA ALA A 23 6.84 -2.30 15.12
C ALA A 23 5.36 -2.41 15.51
N TYR A 24 4.50 -1.64 14.86
CA TYR A 24 3.04 -1.62 15.12
C TYR A 24 2.25 -2.59 14.25
N THR A 25 2.91 -3.32 13.35
CA THR A 25 2.26 -4.26 12.44
C THR A 25 1.36 -5.28 13.16
N PRO A 26 1.74 -5.90 14.30
CA PRO A 26 0.85 -6.83 15.01
C PRO A 26 -0.44 -6.16 15.52
N LEU A 27 -0.34 -4.91 15.97
CA LEU A 27 -1.49 -4.13 16.42
C LEU A 27 -2.41 -3.79 15.24
N LEU A 28 -1.83 -3.37 14.11
CA LEU A 28 -2.59 -3.07 12.90
C LEU A 28 -3.25 -4.31 12.32
N ALA A 29 -2.59 -5.47 12.35
CA ALA A 29 -3.16 -6.75 11.95
C ALA A 29 -4.36 -7.14 12.85
N ALA A 30 -4.23 -6.96 14.17
CA ALA A 30 -5.33 -7.22 15.10
C ALA A 30 -6.54 -6.31 14.87
N PHE A 31 -6.32 -5.07 14.42
CA PHE A 31 -7.38 -4.15 14.02
C PHE A 31 -7.99 -4.51 12.65
N ALA A 32 -7.14 -4.83 11.68
CA ALA A 32 -7.51 -5.07 10.29
C ALA A 32 -8.02 -6.51 10.08
N SER A 33 -8.91 -6.98 10.97
CA SER A 33 -9.42 -8.35 10.98
C SER A 33 -10.60 -8.58 10.02
N THR A 34 -11.01 -7.56 9.26
CA THR A 34 -12.10 -7.62 8.29
C THR A 34 -11.76 -6.75 7.09
N ALA A 35 -12.29 -7.09 5.91
CA ALA A 35 -12.09 -6.30 4.69
C ALA A 35 -12.50 -4.81 4.86
N ARG A 36 -13.52 -4.54 5.68
CA ARG A 36 -13.93 -3.16 6.01
C ARG A 36 -12.86 -2.42 6.83
N ALA A 37 -12.28 -3.08 7.82
CA ALA A 37 -11.24 -2.50 8.67
C ALA A 37 -9.92 -2.30 7.88
N GLU A 38 -9.55 -3.27 7.03
CA GLU A 38 -8.44 -3.16 6.10
C GLU A 38 -8.61 -1.97 5.15
N MET A 39 -9.79 -1.84 4.51
CA MET A 39 -10.09 -0.71 3.63
C MET A 39 -10.02 0.62 4.40
N ALA A 40 -10.56 0.67 5.62
CA ALA A 40 -10.48 1.87 6.45
C ALA A 40 -9.03 2.25 6.79
N LEU A 41 -8.17 1.27 7.09
CA LEU A 41 -6.75 1.47 7.32
C LEU A 41 -6.04 1.99 6.06
N LEU A 42 -6.29 1.37 4.89
CA LEU A 42 -5.71 1.79 3.62
C LEU A 42 -6.10 3.22 3.26
N LEU A 43 -7.37 3.59 3.44
CA LEU A 43 -7.85 4.97 3.25
C LEU A 43 -7.19 5.94 4.26
N LYS A 44 -6.93 5.51 5.49
CA LYS A 44 -6.24 6.36 6.48
C LYS A 44 -4.78 6.59 6.11
N VAL A 45 -4.09 5.57 5.60
CA VAL A 45 -2.73 5.70 5.06
C VAL A 45 -2.71 6.63 3.85
N GLN A 46 -3.70 6.51 2.95
CA GLN A 46 -3.86 7.38 1.80
C GLN A 46 -4.01 8.85 2.22
N GLU A 47 -4.96 9.13 3.12
CA GLU A 47 -5.22 10.48 3.63
C GLU A 47 -3.95 11.06 4.25
N TYR A 48 -3.26 10.30 5.11
CA TYR A 48 -2.02 10.74 5.74
C TYR A 48 -0.93 11.07 4.72
N CYS A 49 -0.68 10.19 3.74
CA CYS A 49 0.33 10.43 2.71
C CYS A 49 -0.03 11.62 1.81
N TYR A 50 -1.32 11.88 1.59
CA TYR A 50 -1.78 12.98 0.76
C TYR A 50 -1.68 14.33 1.48
N GLU A 51 -2.00 14.38 2.77
CA GLU A 51 -1.89 15.58 3.61
C GLU A 51 -0.44 15.94 3.94
N ASN A 52 0.45 14.94 3.99
CA ASN A 52 1.86 15.11 4.32
C ASN A 52 2.72 14.89 3.07
N MET A 53 3.01 15.97 2.32
CA MET A 53 3.72 15.89 1.04
C MET A 53 5.03 15.09 1.09
N SER A 54 5.74 15.09 2.24
CA SER A 54 6.95 14.30 2.45
C SER A 54 6.76 12.78 2.34
N PHE A 55 5.51 12.29 2.44
CA PHE A 55 5.14 10.88 2.35
C PHE A 55 4.41 10.52 1.05
N MET A 56 4.24 11.46 0.12
CA MET A 56 3.56 11.19 -1.15
C MET A 56 4.18 10.01 -1.91
N ARG A 57 5.52 9.97 -1.99
CA ARG A 57 6.28 8.89 -2.62
C ARG A 57 6.42 7.64 -1.76
N ALA A 58 6.03 7.70 -0.49
CA ALA A 58 6.13 6.58 0.45
C ALA A 58 4.91 5.67 0.40
N PHE A 59 3.76 6.15 -0.08
CA PHE A 59 2.50 5.41 -0.01
C PHE A 59 2.59 3.99 -0.58
N GLN A 60 3.10 3.80 -1.80
CA GLN A 60 3.28 2.47 -2.38
C GLN A 60 4.14 1.56 -1.48
N LYS A 61 5.26 2.08 -0.94
CA LYS A 61 6.15 1.32 -0.05
C LYS A 61 5.45 0.93 1.26
N LEU A 62 4.60 1.79 1.81
CA LEU A 62 3.83 1.53 3.03
C LEU A 62 2.74 0.49 2.79
N VAL A 63 1.99 0.58 1.69
CA VAL A 63 0.96 -0.41 1.33
C VAL A 63 1.60 -1.78 1.09
N LEU A 64 2.71 -1.84 0.36
CA LEU A 64 3.47 -3.08 0.15
C LEU A 64 3.96 -3.68 1.47
N LEU A 65 4.39 -2.86 2.43
CA LEU A 65 4.79 -3.34 3.75
C LEU A 65 3.61 -3.97 4.49
N LEU A 66 2.45 -3.32 4.49
CA LEU A 66 1.24 -3.82 5.15
C LEU A 66 0.75 -5.11 4.50
N TYR A 67 0.80 -5.20 3.17
CA TYR A 67 0.51 -6.42 2.42
C TYR A 67 1.45 -7.58 2.81
N LYS A 68 2.78 -7.38 2.75
CA LYS A 68 3.78 -8.39 3.12
C LYS A 68 3.72 -8.83 4.58
N LYS A 69 2.97 -8.11 5.41
CA LYS A 69 2.76 -8.41 6.82
C LYS A 69 1.37 -8.94 7.13
N ASN A 70 0.59 -9.30 6.11
CA ASN A 70 -0.78 -9.81 6.23
C ASN A 70 -1.70 -8.84 7.00
N VAL A 71 -1.45 -7.53 6.89
CA VAL A 71 -2.32 -6.49 7.46
C VAL A 71 -3.35 -6.02 6.44
N LEU A 72 -3.01 -6.04 5.15
CA LEU A 72 -3.92 -5.76 4.06
C LEU A 72 -3.93 -6.96 3.11
N SER A 73 -5.12 -7.42 2.74
CA SER A 73 -5.33 -8.44 1.73
C SER A 73 -5.18 -7.88 0.32
N GLU A 74 -4.87 -8.77 -0.62
CA GLU A 74 -4.88 -8.46 -2.04
C GLU A 74 -6.25 -7.93 -2.50
N GLU A 75 -7.34 -8.62 -2.12
CA GLU A 75 -8.71 -8.25 -2.46
C GLU A 75 -9.02 -6.78 -2.12
N VAL A 76 -8.65 -6.34 -0.91
CA VAL A 76 -8.89 -4.97 -0.45
C VAL A 76 -8.06 -3.96 -1.24
N ILE A 77 -6.80 -4.27 -1.55
CA ILE A 77 -5.93 -3.38 -2.34
C ILE A 77 -6.46 -3.24 -3.77
N LEU A 78 -6.87 -4.35 -4.40
CA LEU A 78 -7.44 -4.36 -5.75
C LEU A 78 -8.79 -3.62 -5.78
N LYS A 79 -9.65 -3.85 -4.79
CA LYS A 79 -10.92 -3.14 -4.63
C LYS A 79 -10.69 -1.63 -4.49
N TRP A 80 -9.78 -1.22 -3.61
CA TRP A 80 -9.40 0.18 -3.45
C TRP A 80 -8.91 0.77 -4.77
N TYR A 81 -8.12 0.05 -5.56
CA TYR A 81 -7.60 0.54 -6.83
C TYR A 81 -8.71 0.72 -7.89
N ARG A 82 -9.66 -0.23 -7.98
CA ARG A 82 -10.75 -0.22 -8.98
C ARG A 82 -11.87 0.78 -8.69
N GLU A 83 -12.19 1.04 -7.42
CA GLU A 83 -13.36 1.86 -7.06
C GLU A 83 -13.18 3.37 -7.34
N PRO A 84 -13.94 4.00 -8.25
CA PRO A 84 -13.73 5.40 -8.62
C PRO A 84 -14.02 6.42 -7.49
N ASN A 85 -14.84 6.05 -6.50
CA ASN A 85 -15.38 6.95 -5.48
C ASN A 85 -14.60 6.95 -4.15
N SER A 86 -13.30 6.71 -4.17
CA SER A 86 -12.53 6.77 -2.91
C SER A 86 -12.30 8.21 -2.44
N VAL A 87 -11.97 8.35 -1.16
CA VAL A 87 -11.56 9.57 -0.47
C VAL A 87 -10.50 10.39 -1.25
N LYS A 88 -10.44 11.70 -0.96
CA LYS A 88 -9.48 12.67 -1.50
C LYS A 88 -8.06 12.12 -1.57
N GLY A 89 -7.38 12.36 -2.68
CA GLY A 89 -5.96 12.02 -2.86
C GLY A 89 -5.68 10.74 -3.63
N LYS A 90 -6.64 9.82 -3.80
CA LYS A 90 -6.42 8.55 -4.54
C LYS A 90 -5.83 8.74 -5.93
N VAL A 91 -6.36 9.69 -6.71
CA VAL A 91 -5.89 9.92 -8.10
C VAL A 91 -4.38 10.18 -8.15
N MET A 92 -3.81 10.79 -7.12
CA MET A 92 -2.36 11.05 -7.04
C MET A 92 -1.53 9.78 -6.83
N PHE A 93 -2.17 8.70 -6.39
CA PHE A 93 -1.50 7.45 -6.06
C PHE A 93 -1.76 6.32 -7.05
N LEU A 94 -2.73 6.47 -7.97
CA LEU A 94 -3.05 5.43 -8.96
C LEU A 94 -1.84 5.05 -9.82
N ASP A 95 -1.13 6.04 -10.38
CA ASP A 95 0.02 5.79 -11.27
C ASP A 95 1.15 5.04 -10.55
N GLN A 96 1.51 5.47 -9.34
CA GLN A 96 2.56 4.79 -8.58
C GLN A 96 2.15 3.40 -8.05
N MET A 97 0.84 3.12 -7.95
CA MET A 97 0.32 1.82 -7.51
C MET A 97 0.19 0.83 -8.66
N LYS A 98 0.16 1.29 -9.90
CA LYS A 98 -0.09 0.48 -11.10
C LYS A 98 0.77 -0.79 -11.16
N LYS A 99 2.10 -0.65 -11.11
CA LYS A 99 3.03 -1.80 -11.16
C LYS A 99 2.84 -2.79 -10.02
N PHE A 100 2.47 -2.30 -8.84
CA PHE A 100 2.22 -3.18 -7.69
C PHE A 100 0.91 -3.94 -7.84
N VAL A 101 -0.13 -3.28 -8.34
CA VAL A 101 -1.42 -3.91 -8.65
C VAL A 101 -1.27 -4.94 -9.78
N GLU A 102 -0.56 -4.62 -10.85
CA GLU A 102 -0.24 -5.57 -11.92
C GLU A 102 0.49 -6.80 -11.36
N TRP A 103 1.47 -6.59 -10.48
CA TRP A 103 2.18 -7.69 -9.82
C TRP A 103 1.28 -8.57 -8.95
N LEU A 104 0.34 -7.98 -8.19
CA LEU A 104 -0.63 -8.75 -7.40
C LEU A 104 -1.48 -9.65 -8.32
N GLN A 105 -2.04 -9.07 -9.38
CA GLN A 105 -2.89 -9.80 -10.32
C GLN A 105 -2.15 -10.92 -11.07
N SER A 106 -0.88 -10.71 -11.45
CA SER A 106 -0.07 -11.74 -12.10
C SER A 106 0.38 -12.85 -11.16
N ALA A 107 0.43 -12.62 -9.84
CA ALA A 107 0.81 -13.65 -8.88
C ALA A 107 -0.28 -14.73 -8.73
N GLU A 108 -1.55 -14.40 -8.96
CA GLU A 108 -2.64 -15.39 -8.98
C GLU A 108 -2.61 -16.26 -10.26
N GLU A 109 -2.33 -15.68 -11.43
CA GLU A 109 -2.35 -16.39 -12.73
C GLU A 109 -1.28 -17.52 -12.85
N GLU A 110 -0.14 -17.41 -12.16
CA GLU A 110 0.87 -18.49 -12.14
C GLU A 110 0.59 -19.61 -11.11
N SER A 111 -0.39 -19.42 -10.21
CA SER A 111 -0.73 -20.41 -9.18
C SER A 111 -1.90 -21.34 -9.56
N ASP A 112 -2.64 -20.99 -10.62
CA ASP A 112 -3.83 -21.71 -11.12
C ASP A 112 -3.52 -22.65 -12.30
N SER A 113 -2.27 -22.69 -12.78
CA SER A 113 -1.85 -23.44 -13.97
C SER A 113 -1.20 -24.81 -13.65
N GLY A 114 -1.65 -25.48 -12.58
CA GLY A 114 -0.99 -26.67 -12.02
C GLY A 114 -1.83 -27.93 -11.78
N ASP A 115 -3.10 -27.98 -12.18
CA ASP A 115 -3.95 -29.16 -11.93
C ASP A 115 -4.94 -29.41 -13.08
N ASP A 116 -4.45 -30.00 -14.18
CA ASP A 116 -5.25 -30.73 -15.17
C ASP A 116 -4.29 -31.43 -16.14
N ASP A 117 -3.86 -32.65 -15.80
CA ASP A 117 -3.64 -33.79 -16.72
C ASP A 117 -2.92 -34.94 -15.99
N ASP A 118 -3.70 -35.81 -15.33
CA ASP A 118 -3.45 -37.27 -15.26
C ASP A 118 -4.77 -38.04 -15.01
#